data_AF-A0A7S0FEI0-F1
#
_entry.id   AF-A0A7S0FEI0-F1
#
_cell.length_a   1.000
_cell.length_b   1.000
_cell.length_c   1.000
_cell.angle_alpha   90.00
_cell.angle_beta   90.00
_cell.angle_gamma   90.00
#
_symmetry.space_group_name_H-M   'P 1'
#
loop_
_entity.id
_entity.type
_entity.pdbx_description
1 polymer ?
#
loop_
_entity_poly.entity_id
_entity_poly.type
_entity_poly.pdbx_seq_one_letter_code
_entity_poly.pdbx_strand_id
1 'polypeptide(L)'
;MIHSFLGWEQEFFVIKAEHYRARPDLVNCGRTLIGALPARNQQADLNYFAPVPTSVSTLLFNVQAKMLSLGVPMAVLHNEVAPAQHEMSPIYCQATFSSDNNVLFMEVCNVEAEKLGL
;
A
#
# COMPACT_ATOMS: atom_id res chain seq x y z
N MET A 1 -27.43 -22.23 3.32
CA MET A 1 -26.03 -22.14 2.88
C MET A 1 -25.35 -21.12 3.78
N ILE A 2 -24.20 -21.45 4.39
CA ILE A 2 -23.46 -20.51 5.25
C ILE A 2 -22.43 -19.80 4.36
N HIS A 3 -22.37 -18.48 4.45
CA HIS A 3 -21.41 -17.65 3.71
C HIS A 3 -20.42 -17.00 4.68
N SER A 4 -19.15 -16.95 4.29
CA SER A 4 -18.09 -16.24 5.02
C SER A 4 -17.73 -14.95 4.29
N PHE A 5 -17.45 -13.89 5.04
CA PHE A 5 -17.10 -12.57 4.53
C PHE A 5 -15.75 -12.13 5.10
N LEU A 6 -14.97 -11.41 4.30
CA LEU A 6 -13.63 -10.94 4.64
C LEU A 6 -13.49 -9.49 4.16
N GLY A 7 -13.02 -8.61 5.05
CA GLY A 7 -12.48 -7.30 4.72
C GLY A 7 -11.01 -7.30 5.09
N TRP A 8 -10.13 -7.09 4.12
CA TRP A 8 -8.69 -7.04 4.34
C TRP A 8 -8.22 -5.60 4.51
N GLU A 9 -7.18 -5.41 5.31
CA GLU A 9 -6.49 -4.12 5.50
C GLU A 9 -5.06 -4.31 5.01
N GLN A 10 -4.71 -3.69 3.87
CA GLN A 10 -3.42 -3.91 3.24
C GLN A 10 -2.49 -2.73 3.50
N GLU A 11 -1.52 -2.97 4.37
CA GLU A 11 -0.41 -2.06 4.60
C GLU A 11 0.74 -2.31 3.63
N PHE A 12 1.44 -1.25 3.23
CA PHE A 12 2.60 -1.30 2.34
C PHE A 12 3.47 -0.05 2.47
N PHE A 13 4.71 -0.15 1.98
CA PHE A 13 5.62 0.99 1.89
C PHE A 13 5.68 1.54 0.47
N VAL A 14 5.72 2.87 0.33
CA VAL A 14 5.91 3.55 -0.97
C VAL A 14 7.20 4.35 -0.92
N ILE A 15 8.17 3.98 -1.74
CA ILE A 15 9.48 4.64 -1.82
C ILE A 15 9.81 4.96 -3.26
N LYS A 16 10.56 6.03 -3.53
CA LYS A 16 10.96 6.31 -4.90
C LYS A 16 11.75 5.15 -5.52
N ALA A 17 11.46 4.83 -6.77
CA ALA A 17 12.13 3.76 -7.50
C ALA A 17 13.66 3.99 -7.60
N GLU A 18 14.12 5.24 -7.61
CA GLU A 18 15.55 5.57 -7.54
C GLU A 18 16.21 5.09 -6.24
N HIS A 19 15.53 5.22 -5.10
CA HIS A 19 16.03 4.81 -3.79
C HIS A 19 15.96 3.29 -3.63
N TYR A 20 14.90 2.67 -4.16
CA TYR A 20 14.78 1.21 -4.21
C TYR A 20 15.93 0.59 -5.01
N ARG A 21 16.17 1.08 -6.24
CA ARG A 21 17.25 0.56 -7.11
C ARG A 21 18.66 0.81 -6.57
N ALA A 22 18.85 1.89 -5.81
CA ALA A 22 20.11 2.16 -5.13
C ALA A 22 20.42 1.19 -3.97
N ARG A 23 19.48 0.31 -3.61
CA ARG A 23 19.58 -0.63 -2.48
C ARG A 23 19.47 -2.08 -2.97
N PRO A 24 20.59 -2.74 -3.30
CA PRO A 24 20.59 -4.13 -3.75
C PRO A 24 19.94 -5.11 -2.76
N ASP A 25 19.98 -4.80 -1.47
CA ASP A 25 19.33 -5.59 -0.43
C ASP A 25 17.80 -5.46 -0.47
N LEU A 26 17.26 -4.26 -0.73
CA LEU A 26 15.82 -4.11 -0.99
C LEU A 26 15.40 -4.87 -2.25
N VAL A 27 16.16 -4.73 -3.33
CA VAL A 27 15.85 -5.38 -4.63
C VAL A 27 15.84 -6.91 -4.51
N ASN A 28 16.83 -7.49 -3.83
CA ASN A 28 17.01 -8.94 -3.79
C ASN A 28 16.29 -9.62 -2.62
N CYS A 29 16.01 -8.90 -1.53
CA CYS A 29 15.48 -9.50 -0.30
C CYS A 29 14.13 -8.92 0.12
N GLY A 30 13.60 -7.90 -0.57
CA GLY A 30 12.36 -7.22 -0.20
C GLY A 30 12.42 -6.48 1.14
N ARG A 31 13.61 -6.35 1.74
CA ARG A 31 13.84 -5.68 3.03
C ARG A 31 15.26 -5.18 3.14
N THR A 32 15.48 -4.16 3.98
CA THR A 32 16.83 -3.71 4.29
C THR A 32 17.55 -4.75 5.15
N LEU A 33 18.77 -5.13 4.77
CA LEU A 33 19.62 -6.04 5.55
C LEU A 33 20.58 -5.28 6.47
N ILE A 34 20.95 -4.07 6.06
CA ILE A 34 21.82 -3.16 6.79
C ILE A 34 21.23 -1.75 6.77
N GLY A 35 21.47 -0.98 7.82
CA GLY A 35 21.00 0.39 7.92
C GLY A 35 21.05 0.91 9.35
N ALA A 36 21.10 2.23 9.49
CA ALA A 36 20.84 2.88 10.76
C ALA A 36 19.32 2.99 10.97
N LEU A 37 18.90 3.05 12.24
CA LEU A 37 17.53 3.38 12.58
C LEU A 37 17.16 4.76 12.01
N PRO A 38 15.91 4.96 11.57
CA PRO A 38 15.49 6.26 11.08
C PRO A 38 15.59 7.29 12.20
N ALA A 39 15.96 8.53 11.85
CA ALA A 39 16.06 9.63 12.81
C ALA A 39 14.74 9.88 13.57
N ARG A 40 13.61 9.48 12.97
CA ARG A 40 12.30 9.43 13.58
C ARG A 40 11.76 8.01 13.49
N ASN A 41 11.46 7.43 14.64
CA ASN A 41 10.89 6.09 14.73
C ASN A 41 9.37 6.12 14.53
N GLN A 42 8.70 4.99 14.71
CA GLN A 42 7.24 4.86 14.70
C GLN A 42 6.58 5.77 15.76
N GLN A 43 5.89 6.82 15.31
CA GLN A 43 5.18 7.77 16.18
C GLN A 43 3.81 8.06 15.57
N ALA A 44 2.75 7.50 16.18
CA ALA A 44 1.39 7.56 15.66
C ALA A 44 0.92 9.01 15.46
N ASP A 45 1.17 9.84 16.46
CA ASP A 45 0.74 11.24 16.55
C ASP A 45 1.26 12.10 15.39
N LEU A 46 2.38 11.71 14.77
CA LEU A 46 3.05 12.50 13.75
C LEU A 46 2.81 12.00 12.31
N ASN A 47 2.74 10.69 12.09
CA ASN A 47 2.66 10.16 10.73
C ASN A 47 1.25 9.68 10.37
N TYR A 48 0.58 8.98 11.29
CA TYR A 48 -0.72 8.37 11.05
C TYR A 48 -1.80 9.44 10.75
N PHE A 49 -1.82 10.52 11.53
CA PHE A 49 -2.77 11.63 11.34
C PHE A 49 -2.27 12.74 10.41
N ALA A 50 -1.05 12.63 9.86
CA ALA A 50 -0.56 13.60 8.91
C ALA A 50 -1.24 13.44 7.53
N PRO A 51 -1.30 14.50 6.72
CA PRO A 51 -1.72 14.39 5.32
C PRO A 51 -0.86 13.38 4.56
N VAL A 52 -1.48 12.57 3.69
CA VAL A 52 -0.78 11.67 2.77
C VAL A 52 0.04 12.50 1.78
N PRO A 53 1.32 12.18 1.52
CA PRO A 53 2.14 12.91 0.55
C PRO A 53 1.50 12.95 -0.84
N THR A 54 1.58 14.07 -1.56
CA THR A 54 0.88 14.25 -2.85
C THR A 54 1.23 13.17 -3.88
N SER A 55 2.49 12.74 -3.97
CA SER A 55 2.90 11.67 -4.88
C SER A 55 2.21 10.34 -4.56
N VAL A 56 2.07 10.02 -3.27
CA VAL A 56 1.38 8.83 -2.80
C VAL A 56 -0.13 8.99 -3.01
N SER A 57 -0.70 10.16 -2.73
CA SER A 57 -2.12 10.41 -2.99
C SER A 57 -2.48 10.22 -4.46
N THR A 58 -1.62 10.64 -5.40
CA THR A 58 -1.82 10.37 -6.84
C THR A 58 -1.77 8.88 -7.16
N LEU A 59 -0.81 8.14 -6.57
CA LEU A 59 -0.75 6.69 -6.71
C LEU A 59 -2.04 6.02 -6.22
N LEU A 60 -2.47 6.33 -5.00
CA LEU A 60 -3.66 5.73 -4.38
C LEU A 60 -4.94 6.08 -5.15
N PHE A 61 -5.04 7.27 -5.72
CA PHE A 61 -6.15 7.65 -6.59
C PHE A 61 -6.20 6.81 -7.89
N ASN A 62 -5.04 6.61 -8.53
CA ASN A 62 -4.95 5.76 -9.73
C ASN A 62 -5.30 4.31 -9.42
N VAL A 63 -4.79 3.77 -8.31
CA VAL A 63 -5.12 2.43 -7.81
C VAL A 63 -6.62 2.33 -7.53
N GLN A 64 -7.23 3.31 -6.83
CA GLN A 64 -8.67 3.33 -6.57
C GLN A 64 -9.48 3.28 -7.85
N ALA A 65 -9.14 4.11 -8.84
CA ALA A 65 -9.83 4.15 -10.12
C ALA A 65 -9.71 2.82 -10.88
N LYS A 66 -8.51 2.20 -10.84
CA LYS A 66 -8.27 0.91 -11.49
C LYS A 66 -9.05 -0.21 -10.80
N MET A 67 -8.99 -0.31 -9.47
CA MET A 67 -9.73 -1.32 -8.69
C MET A 67 -11.24 -1.17 -8.87
N LEU A 68 -11.75 0.08 -8.88
CA LEU A 68 -13.17 0.34 -9.13
C LEU A 68 -13.60 -0.14 -10.51
N SER A 69 -12.77 0.07 -11.55
CA SER A 69 -13.04 -0.44 -12.90
C SER A 69 -13.06 -1.97 -12.99
N LEU A 70 -12.42 -2.65 -12.04
CA LEU A 70 -12.37 -4.11 -11.91
C LEU A 70 -13.47 -4.65 -10.97
N GLY A 71 -14.35 -3.79 -10.45
CA GLY A 71 -15.46 -4.16 -9.58
C GLY A 71 -15.11 -4.26 -8.09
N VAL A 72 -13.96 -3.71 -7.68
CA VAL A 72 -13.51 -3.72 -6.27
C VAL A 72 -13.53 -2.30 -5.72
N PRO A 73 -14.58 -1.90 -4.96
CA PRO A 73 -14.66 -0.57 -4.37
C PRO A 73 -13.73 -0.46 -3.15
N MET A 74 -12.77 0.47 -3.22
CA MET A 74 -11.89 0.82 -2.10
C MET A 74 -12.55 1.87 -1.21
N ALA A 75 -12.48 1.68 0.11
CA ALA A 75 -13.20 2.48 1.10
C ALA A 75 -12.29 3.37 1.96
N VAL A 76 -11.17 2.84 2.43
CA VAL A 76 -10.29 3.52 3.39
C VAL A 76 -8.90 3.67 2.79
N LEU A 77 -8.27 4.81 3.08
CA LEU A 77 -6.86 5.06 2.82
C LEU A 77 -6.30 6.01 3.88
N HIS A 78 -5.10 5.72 4.40
CA HIS A 78 -4.39 6.60 5.31
C HIS A 78 -2.88 6.29 5.33
N ASN A 79 -2.13 7.16 6.00
CA ASN A 79 -0.77 6.84 6.40
C ASN A 79 -0.79 5.83 7.54
N GLU A 80 0.30 5.09 7.67
CA GLU A 80 0.55 4.24 8.83
C GLU A 80 1.56 4.87 9.80
N VAL A 81 1.79 4.21 10.93
CA VAL A 81 2.66 4.75 11.99
C VAL A 81 4.12 4.92 11.53
N ALA A 82 4.63 4.04 10.67
CA ALA A 82 6.00 4.15 10.17
C ALA A 82 6.10 5.12 8.97
N PRO A 83 7.24 5.85 8.82
CA PRO A 83 7.47 6.69 7.67
C PRO A 83 7.33 5.94 6.35
N ALA A 84 6.68 6.55 5.37
CA ALA A 84 6.42 5.98 4.04
C ALA A 84 5.57 4.69 4.03
N GLN A 85 4.96 4.32 5.17
CA GLN A 85 3.99 3.25 5.27
C GLN A 85 2.58 3.82 5.08
N HIS A 86 1.75 3.10 4.35
CA HIS A 86 0.39 3.49 3.99
C HIS A 86 -0.52 2.27 4.04
N GLU A 87 -1.82 2.52 4.17
CA GLU A 87 -2.86 1.50 4.12
C GLU A 87 -3.91 1.87 3.07
N MET A 88 -4.48 0.85 2.43
CA MET A 88 -5.74 0.96 1.70
C MET A 88 -6.57 -0.31 1.89
N SER A 89 -7.89 -0.18 2.00
CA SER A 89 -8.79 -1.34 2.21
C SER A 89 -10.14 -1.19 1.52
N PRO A 90 -10.77 -2.30 1.07
CA PRO A 90 -12.05 -2.29 0.37
C PRO A 90 -13.23 -2.46 1.33
N ILE A 91 -14.43 -2.29 0.78
CA ILE A 91 -15.62 -2.83 1.42
C ILE A 91 -15.53 -4.36 1.42
N TYR A 92 -15.78 -4.99 2.57
CA TYR A 92 -15.74 -6.44 2.71
C TYR A 92 -16.67 -7.15 1.70
N CYS A 93 -16.30 -8.35 1.27
CA CYS A 93 -17.15 -9.19 0.43
C CYS A 93 -16.96 -10.68 0.75
N GLN A 94 -17.60 -11.57 -0.01
CA GLN A 94 -17.50 -13.02 0.26
C GLN A 94 -16.03 -13.46 0.20
N ALA A 95 -15.61 -14.24 1.20
CA ALA A 95 -14.21 -14.44 1.55
C ALA A 95 -13.31 -14.88 0.37
N THR A 96 -13.80 -15.78 -0.49
CA THR A 96 -13.07 -16.22 -1.70
C THR A 96 -12.75 -15.05 -2.63
N PHE A 97 -13.77 -14.26 -3.00
CA PHE A 97 -13.56 -13.08 -3.86
C PHE A 97 -12.72 -12.02 -3.16
N SER A 98 -12.90 -11.84 -1.86
CA SER A 98 -12.12 -10.86 -1.09
C SER A 98 -10.63 -11.20 -1.09
N SER A 99 -10.30 -12.49 -0.96
CA SER A 99 -8.91 -12.98 -1.07
C SER A 99 -8.32 -12.73 -2.46
N ASP A 100 -9.08 -13.01 -3.52
CA ASP A 100 -8.63 -12.75 -4.90
C ASP A 100 -8.42 -11.25 -5.14
N ASN A 101 -9.33 -10.42 -4.63
CA ASN A 101 -9.26 -8.96 -4.73
C ASN A 101 -8.00 -8.39 -4.05
N ASN A 102 -7.55 -8.98 -2.94
CA ASN A 102 -6.33 -8.55 -2.26
C ASN A 102 -5.07 -8.81 -3.11
N VAL A 103 -4.97 -9.98 -3.74
CA VAL A 103 -3.84 -10.30 -4.63
C VAL A 103 -3.86 -9.39 -5.86
N LEU A 104 -5.04 -9.17 -6.44
CA LEU A 104 -5.23 -8.23 -7.55
C LEU A 104 -4.82 -6.80 -7.16
N PHE A 105 -5.17 -6.37 -5.95
CA PHE A 105 -4.79 -5.06 -5.41
C PHE A 105 -3.27 -4.88 -5.36
N MET A 106 -2.54 -5.88 -4.85
CA MET A 106 -1.07 -5.81 -4.78
C MET A 106 -0.43 -5.66 -6.17
N GLU A 107 -0.94 -6.39 -7.17
CA GLU A 107 -0.48 -6.28 -8.55
C GLU A 107 -0.75 -4.89 -9.15
N VAL A 108 -1.98 -4.39 -8.96
CA VAL A 108 -2.36 -3.04 -9.42
C VAL A 108 -1.50 -1.96 -8.76
N CYS A 109 -1.20 -2.09 -7.46
CA CYS A 109 -0.33 -1.16 -6.75
C CYS A 109 1.06 -1.08 -7.39
N ASN A 110 1.69 -2.24 -7.65
CA ASN A 110 3.02 -2.28 -8.27
C ASN A 110 3.01 -1.66 -9.68
N VAL A 111 2.01 -1.99 -10.51
CA VAL A 111 1.88 -1.46 -11.87
C VAL A 111 1.64 0.05 -11.90
N GLU A 112 0.78 0.57 -11.03
CA GLU A 112 0.54 2.02 -10.97
C GLU A 112 1.70 2.79 -10.32
N ALA A 113 2.42 2.19 -9.36
CA ALA A 113 3.61 2.78 -8.75
C ALA A 113 4.75 2.93 -9.75
N GLU A 114 5.00 1.91 -10.58
CA GLU A 114 6.06 1.95 -11.60
C GLU A 114 5.87 3.11 -12.58
N LYS A 115 4.62 3.40 -13.00
CA LYS A 115 4.29 4.52 -13.89
C LYS A 115 4.63 5.88 -13.30
N LEU A 116 4.65 5.99 -11.96
CA LEU A 116 4.93 7.22 -11.23
C LEU A 116 6.39 7.30 -10.73
N GLY A 117 7.22 6.29 -11.02
CA GLY A 117 8.58 6.20 -10.50
C GLY A 117 8.64 6.01 -8.98
N LEU A 118 7.60 5.40 -8.42
CA LEU A 118 7.48 4.97 -7.02
C LEU A 118 7.65 3.45 -6.89
#